data_AF-A0A1X7U2D7-F1
#
_entry.id   AF-A0A1X7U2D7-F1
#
_cell.length_a   1.000
_cell.length_b   1.000
_cell.length_c   1.000
_cell.angle_alpha   90.00
_cell.angle_beta   90.00
_cell.angle_gamma   90.00
#
_symmetry.space_group_name_H-M   'P 1'
#
loop_
_entity.id
_entity.type
_entity.pdbx_description
1 polymer ?
#
loop_
_entity_poly.entity_id
_entity_poly.type
_entity_poly.pdbx_seq_one_letter_code
_entity_poly.pdbx_strand_id
1 'polypeptide(L)'
;MATKSNSSSPSPSLFTSPLTITQLIDVLDLLKRCGFPQIKWHELGLRLGLHKDTLDAIKRDNVTTNDCLTECLSQWLRRADNVDSKGGATFDSLSDALKSMNENAVADKLDQESKLISLIVLVLTVCVCILLITLYLVLVYDVIFNAVSFQPVPSCIFISIY
;
A
#
# COMPACT_ATOMS: atom_id res chain seq x y z
N MET A 1 -38.73 16.71 17.18
CA MET A 1 -37.98 16.09 16.08
C MET A 1 -36.58 16.68 16.13
N ALA A 2 -35.64 16.01 16.80
CA ALA A 2 -34.26 16.47 16.98
C ALA A 2 -33.33 15.28 16.74
N THR A 3 -32.29 15.56 15.97
CA THR A 3 -31.44 14.65 15.20
C THR A 3 -30.56 13.74 16.05
N LYS A 4 -30.60 12.43 15.76
CA LYS A 4 -29.60 11.44 16.19
C LYS A 4 -28.26 11.79 15.55
N SER A 5 -27.30 12.24 16.35
CA SER A 5 -25.88 12.27 15.99
C SER A 5 -25.32 10.86 16.11
N ASN A 6 -25.33 10.11 15.01
CA ASN A 6 -24.61 8.83 14.92
C ASN A 6 -23.13 9.15 14.66
N SER A 7 -22.36 9.35 15.73
CA SER A 7 -20.91 9.43 15.67
C SER A 7 -20.33 8.04 15.42
N SER A 8 -20.29 7.64 14.16
CA SER A 8 -19.48 6.52 13.71
C SER A 8 -18.02 6.97 13.69
N SER A 9 -17.29 6.65 14.76
CA SER A 9 -15.83 6.72 14.80
C SER A 9 -15.27 5.96 13.59
N PRO A 10 -14.30 6.49 12.83
CA PRO A 10 -13.64 5.69 11.81
C PRO A 10 -12.81 4.64 12.55
N SER A 11 -13.12 3.37 12.31
CA SER A 11 -12.19 2.28 12.58
C SER A 11 -10.82 2.65 12.01
N PRO A 12 -9.68 2.27 12.63
CA PRO A 12 -8.36 2.59 12.12
C PRO A 12 -8.17 1.82 10.81
N SER A 13 -8.55 2.46 9.72
CA SER A 13 -8.49 1.95 8.37
C SER A 13 -7.04 2.04 7.91
N LEU A 14 -6.43 0.89 7.61
CA LEU A 14 -5.19 0.83 6.84
C LEU A 14 -5.32 1.52 5.46
N PHE A 15 -6.55 1.87 5.04
CA PHE A 15 -6.90 2.65 3.84
C PHE A 15 -6.38 4.09 3.83
N THR A 16 -5.97 4.64 4.98
CA THR A 16 -5.38 5.98 5.08
C THR A 16 -3.88 6.02 4.77
N SER A 17 -3.26 4.86 4.47
CA SER A 17 -1.85 4.79 4.11
C SER A 17 -1.62 5.50 2.77
N PRO A 18 -0.65 6.44 2.67
CA PRO A 18 -0.33 7.09 1.41
C PRO A 18 0.12 6.05 0.38
N LEU A 19 -0.50 6.04 -0.80
CA LEU A 19 0.00 5.26 -1.92
C LEU A 19 1.25 5.94 -2.48
N THR A 20 2.30 5.15 -2.67
CA THR A 20 3.50 5.55 -3.41
C THR A 20 3.36 5.28 -4.89
N ILE A 21 4.19 5.94 -5.70
CA ILE A 21 4.22 5.75 -7.17
C ILE A 21 4.48 4.30 -7.60
N THR A 22 5.08 3.48 -6.73
CA THR A 22 5.26 2.03 -6.93
C THR A 22 3.93 1.28 -7.03
N GLN A 23 2.89 1.78 -6.36
CA GLN A 23 1.54 1.21 -6.36
C GLN A 23 0.71 1.64 -7.58
N LEU A 24 1.27 2.45 -8.50
CA LEU A 24 0.56 2.93 -9.69
C LEU A 24 0.02 1.77 -10.55
N ILE A 25 0.85 0.74 -10.75
CA ILE A 25 0.46 -0.44 -11.54
C ILE A 25 -0.65 -1.22 -10.83
N ASP A 26 -0.58 -1.38 -9.51
CA ASP A 26 -1.61 -2.06 -8.73
C ASP A 26 -2.95 -1.32 -8.82
N VAL A 27 -2.95 0.00 -8.68
CA VAL A 27 -4.16 0.83 -8.81
C VAL A 27 -4.75 0.74 -10.23
N LEU A 28 -3.89 0.79 -11.25
CA LEU A 28 -4.31 0.69 -12.65
C LEU A 28 -4.95 -0.68 -12.95
N ASP A 29 -4.33 -1.76 -12.47
CA ASP A 29 -4.84 -3.12 -12.66
C ASP A 29 -6.13 -3.36 -11.86
N LEU A 30 -6.25 -2.77 -10.67
CA LEU A 30 -7.49 -2.77 -9.90
C LEU A 30 -8.62 -2.06 -10.65
N LEU A 31 -8.39 -0.86 -11.17
CA LEU A 31 -9.38 -0.13 -11.97
C LEU A 31 -9.82 -0.94 -13.20
N LYS A 32 -8.87 -1.60 -13.89
CA LYS A 32 -9.17 -2.51 -15.01
C LYS A 32 -10.01 -3.71 -14.57
N ARG A 33 -9.65 -4.37 -13.46
CA ARG A 33 -10.38 -5.52 -12.89
C ARG A 33 -11.78 -5.13 -12.39
N CYS A 34 -11.93 -3.90 -11.93
CA CYS A 34 -13.22 -3.34 -11.52
C CYS A 34 -14.09 -2.94 -12.73
N GLY A 35 -13.55 -2.97 -13.95
CA GLY A 35 -14.28 -2.63 -15.17
C GLY A 35 -14.48 -1.14 -15.37
N PHE A 36 -13.60 -0.31 -14.78
CA PHE A 36 -13.72 1.15 -14.88
C PHE A 36 -13.54 1.62 -16.34
N PRO A 37 -14.48 2.42 -16.88
CA PRO A 37 -14.37 2.95 -18.23
C PRO A 37 -13.27 4.02 -18.29
N GLN A 38 -12.15 3.68 -18.93
CA GLN A 38 -10.98 4.55 -19.07
C GLN A 38 -11.32 5.92 -19.68
N ILE A 39 -12.36 6.00 -20.52
CA ILE A 39 -12.87 7.24 -21.13
C ILE A 39 -13.25 8.33 -20.10
N LYS A 40 -13.57 7.95 -18.86
CA LYS A 40 -13.95 8.87 -17.78
C LYS A 40 -12.76 9.34 -16.93
N TRP A 41 -11.52 9.09 -17.36
CA TRP A 41 -10.30 9.50 -16.63
C TRP A 41 -10.27 11.00 -16.30
N HIS A 42 -10.77 11.84 -17.20
CA HIS A 42 -10.78 13.30 -17.00
C HIS A 42 -11.71 13.73 -15.86
N GLU A 43 -12.90 13.11 -15.75
CA GLU A 43 -13.82 13.37 -14.64
C GLU A 43 -13.24 12.83 -13.33
N LEU A 44 -12.63 11.65 -13.37
CA LEU A 44 -11.95 11.05 -12.21
C LEU A 44 -10.84 11.97 -11.69
N GLY A 45 -9.97 12.47 -12.56
CA GLY A 45 -8.90 13.39 -12.18
C GLY A 45 -9.38 14.65 -11.48
N LEU A 46 -10.48 15.25 -11.96
CA LEU A 46 -11.08 16.41 -11.30
C LEU A 46 -11.60 16.10 -9.90
N ARG A 47 -12.19 14.91 -9.71
CA ARG A 47 -12.68 14.46 -8.39
C ARG A 47 -11.54 14.16 -7.42
N LEU A 48 -10.42 13.64 -7.94
CA LEU A 48 -9.19 13.38 -7.20
C LEU A 48 -8.43 14.66 -6.80
N GLY A 49 -8.84 15.83 -7.31
CA GLY A 49 -8.26 17.13 -6.95
C GLY A 49 -7.18 17.64 -7.90
N LEU A 50 -7.02 17.00 -9.06
CA LEU A 50 -6.17 17.53 -10.13
C LEU A 50 -6.83 18.74 -10.78
N HIS A 51 -6.03 19.75 -11.10
CA HIS A 51 -6.54 20.90 -11.81
C HIS A 51 -6.84 20.57 -13.27
N LYS A 52 -7.80 21.31 -13.84
CA LYS A 52 -8.15 21.17 -15.26
C LYS A 52 -6.93 21.40 -16.15
N ASP A 53 -6.08 22.36 -15.82
CA ASP A 53 -4.87 22.67 -16.60
C ASP A 53 -3.91 21.46 -16.67
N THR A 54 -3.75 20.75 -15.56
CA THR A 54 -2.94 19.52 -15.48
C THR A 54 -3.54 18.42 -16.35
N LEU A 55 -4.86 18.23 -16.29
CA LEU A 55 -5.56 17.23 -17.11
C LEU A 55 -5.52 17.56 -18.61
N ASP A 56 -5.65 18.83 -18.96
CA ASP A 56 -5.56 19.30 -20.35
C ASP A 56 -4.14 19.16 -20.91
N ALA A 57 -3.10 19.29 -20.07
CA ALA A 57 -1.71 18.99 -20.43
C ALA A 57 -1.53 17.48 -20.70
N ILE A 58 -2.03 16.62 -19.79
CA ILE A 58 -1.99 15.16 -19.95
C ILE A 58 -2.68 14.73 -21.25
N LYS A 59 -3.84 15.31 -21.56
CA LYS A 59 -4.59 15.01 -22.79
C LYS A 59 -3.83 15.40 -24.07
N ARG A 60 -2.98 16.43 -24.00
CA ARG A 60 -2.19 16.91 -25.13
C ARG A 60 -0.97 16.03 -25.38
N ASP A 61 -0.36 15.56 -24.30
CA ASP A 61 0.88 14.78 -24.34
C ASP A 61 0.64 13.29 -24.62
N ASN A 62 -0.61 12.81 -24.46
CA ASN A 62 -0.96 11.41 -24.60
C ASN A 62 -2.00 11.18 -25.72
N VAL A 63 -1.75 10.18 -26.56
CA VAL A 63 -2.61 9.84 -27.72
C VAL A 63 -3.76 8.93 -27.31
N THR A 64 -3.53 8.01 -26.36
CA THR A 64 -4.55 7.05 -25.92
C THR A 64 -5.14 7.41 -24.56
N THR A 65 -6.41 7.08 -24.38
CA THR A 65 -7.15 7.23 -23.13
C THR A 65 -6.50 6.46 -21.97
N ASN A 66 -5.86 5.33 -22.25
CA ASN A 66 -5.18 4.51 -21.25
C ASN A 66 -3.91 5.18 -20.72
N ASP A 67 -3.14 5.82 -21.61
CA ASP A 67 -1.95 6.58 -21.22
C ASP A 67 -2.36 7.83 -20.43
N CYS A 68 -3.45 8.49 -20.83
CA CYS A 68 -4.01 9.62 -20.08
C CYS A 68 -4.44 9.23 -18.66
N LEU A 69 -5.09 8.07 -18.50
CA LEU A 69 -5.47 7.55 -17.18
C LEU A 69 -4.23 7.23 -16.33
N THR A 70 -3.21 6.63 -16.95
CA THR A 70 -1.97 6.28 -16.25
C THR A 70 -1.24 7.52 -15.75
N GLU A 71 -1.11 8.55 -16.60
CA GLU A 71 -0.47 9.81 -16.20
C GLU A 71 -1.33 10.59 -15.19
N CYS A 72 -2.66 10.56 -15.32
CA CYS A 72 -3.57 11.13 -14.33
C CYS A 72 -3.36 10.50 -12.94
N LEU A 73 -3.28 9.18 -12.86
CA LEU A 73 -3.02 8.47 -11.61
C LEU A 73 -1.59 8.74 -11.10
N SER A 74 -0.61 8.85 -12.00
CA SER A 74 0.77 9.23 -11.67
C SER A 74 0.82 10.60 -10.98
N GLN A 75 0.19 11.62 -11.57
CA GLN A 75 0.12 12.97 -10.99
C GLN A 75 -0.64 12.98 -9.65
N TRP A 76 -1.73 12.22 -9.55
CA TRP A 76 -2.46 12.05 -8.30
C TRP A 76 -1.60 11.41 -7.19
N LEU A 77 -0.87 10.33 -7.49
CA LEU A 77 0.06 9.68 -6.55
C LEU A 77 1.24 10.59 -6.14
N ARG A 78 1.67 11.47 -7.05
CA ARG A 78 2.69 12.50 -6.78
C ARG A 78 2.15 13.68 -5.97
N ARG A 79 0.83 13.71 -5.71
CA ARG A 79 0.14 14.83 -5.06
C ARG A 79 0.37 16.15 -5.78
N ALA A 80 0.48 16.11 -7.11
CA ALA A 80 0.53 17.32 -7.91
C ALA A 80 -0.83 18.04 -7.75
N ASP A 81 -0.80 19.31 -7.39
CA ASP A 81 -1.98 20.16 -7.17
C ASP A 81 -2.67 19.98 -5.79
N ASN A 82 -4.00 19.89 -5.78
CA ASN A 82 -4.83 20.03 -4.60
C ASN A 82 -5.29 18.68 -4.03
N VAL A 83 -4.54 17.62 -4.32
CA VAL A 83 -4.84 16.24 -3.92
C VAL A 83 -4.93 16.10 -2.40
N ASP A 84 -4.07 16.81 -1.66
CA ASP A 84 -4.10 16.80 -0.20
C ASP A 84 -5.40 17.36 0.39
N SER A 85 -6.06 18.31 -0.31
CA SER A 85 -7.37 18.84 0.12
C SER A 85 -8.52 17.85 -0.09
N LYS A 86 -8.31 16.82 -0.91
CA LYS A 86 -9.30 15.78 -1.25
C LYS A 86 -9.07 14.45 -0.55
N GLY A 87 -8.23 14.43 0.48
CA GLY A 87 -7.92 13.22 1.25
C GLY A 87 -6.61 12.53 0.85
N GLY A 88 -5.79 13.18 0.00
CA GLY A 88 -4.49 12.70 -0.40
C GLY A 88 -4.53 11.57 -1.44
N ALA A 89 -3.37 11.01 -1.75
CA ALA A 89 -3.23 9.83 -2.60
C ALA A 89 -3.53 8.55 -1.79
N THR A 90 -4.79 8.29 -1.50
CA THR A 90 -5.27 7.15 -0.69
C THR A 90 -6.33 6.33 -1.44
N PHE A 91 -6.50 5.05 -1.09
CA PHE A 91 -7.58 4.25 -1.69
C PHE A 91 -8.97 4.79 -1.30
N ASP A 92 -9.09 5.39 -0.12
CA ASP A 92 -10.31 6.05 0.33
C ASP A 92 -10.70 7.22 -0.59
N SER A 93 -9.76 8.12 -0.91
CA SER A 93 -10.06 9.25 -1.80
C SER A 93 -10.38 8.81 -3.24
N LEU A 94 -9.78 7.70 -3.70
CA LEU A 94 -10.13 7.08 -4.98
C LEU A 94 -11.54 6.45 -4.95
N SER A 95 -11.87 5.73 -3.88
CA SER A 95 -13.21 5.15 -3.68
C SER A 95 -14.29 6.24 -3.61
N ASP A 96 -14.03 7.32 -2.87
CA ASP A 96 -14.93 8.46 -2.75
C ASP A 96 -15.09 9.20 -4.08
N ALA A 97 -14.00 9.37 -4.85
CA ALA A 97 -14.07 9.92 -6.20
C ALA A 97 -14.96 9.05 -7.11
N LEU A 98 -14.80 7.73 -7.08
CA LEU A 98 -15.63 6.80 -7.86
C LEU A 98 -17.10 6.82 -7.45
N LYS A 99 -17.40 6.85 -6.14
CA LYS A 99 -18.77 7.04 -5.62
C LYS A 99 -19.37 8.36 -6.09
N SER A 100 -18.57 9.43 -6.12
CA SER A 100 -19.02 10.75 -6.59
C SER A 100 -19.34 10.79 -8.09
N MET A 101 -18.77 9.87 -8.88
CA MET A 101 -19.05 9.68 -10.31
C MET A 101 -20.23 8.73 -10.57
N ASN A 102 -20.93 8.30 -9.51
CA ASN A 102 -22.03 7.32 -9.57
C ASN A 102 -21.57 5.93 -10.06
N GLU A 103 -20.27 5.63 -9.96
CA GLU A 103 -19.65 4.34 -10.26
C GLU A 103 -19.58 3.48 -8.98
N ASN A 104 -20.68 3.41 -8.24
CA ASN A 104 -20.73 2.77 -6.92
C ASN A 104 -20.33 1.29 -6.97
N ALA A 105 -20.70 0.58 -8.05
CA ALA A 105 -20.31 -0.82 -8.24
C ALA A 105 -18.78 -0.99 -8.39
N VAL A 106 -18.12 -0.04 -9.05
CA VAL A 106 -16.64 -0.03 -9.18
C VAL A 106 -16.01 0.31 -7.83
N ALA A 107 -16.57 1.30 -7.12
CA ALA A 107 -16.06 1.73 -5.82
C ALA A 107 -16.17 0.62 -4.75
N ASP A 108 -17.29 -0.10 -4.69
CA ASP A 108 -17.50 -1.19 -3.74
C ASP A 108 -16.56 -2.38 -4.03
N LYS A 109 -16.37 -2.71 -5.31
CA LYS A 109 -15.43 -3.75 -5.72
C LYS A 109 -13.99 -3.36 -5.44
N LEU A 110 -13.63 -2.08 -5.65
CA LEU A 110 -12.31 -1.55 -5.35
C LEU A 110 -12.03 -1.55 -3.84
N ASP A 111 -13.00 -1.15 -3.02
CA ASP A 111 -12.92 -1.23 -1.56
C ASP A 111 -12.64 -2.68 -1.15
N GLN A 112 -13.43 -3.65 -1.63
CA GLN A 112 -13.25 -5.07 -1.33
C GLN A 112 -11.87 -5.62 -1.75
N GLU A 113 -11.43 -5.36 -2.99
CA GLU A 113 -10.14 -5.85 -3.51
C GLU A 113 -8.96 -5.19 -2.78
N SER A 114 -9.06 -3.90 -2.43
CA SER A 114 -8.02 -3.19 -1.68
C SER A 114 -7.85 -3.78 -0.26
N LYS A 115 -8.95 -4.19 0.40
CA LYS A 115 -8.87 -4.88 1.71
C LYS A 115 -8.12 -6.19 1.58
N LEU A 116 -8.44 -6.97 0.54
CA LEU A 116 -7.81 -8.27 0.30
C LEU A 116 -6.32 -8.13 -0.02
N ILE A 117 -5.93 -7.19 -0.88
CA ILE A 117 -4.52 -6.93 -1.21
C ILE A 117 -3.76 -6.46 0.04
N SER A 118 -4.32 -5.52 0.81
CA SER A 118 -3.69 -5.04 2.03
C SER A 118 -3.52 -6.16 3.06
N LEU A 119 -4.51 -7.06 3.20
CA LEU A 119 -4.41 -8.22 4.09
C LEU A 119 -3.35 -9.21 3.61
N ILE A 120 -3.30 -9.50 2.30
CA ILE A 120 -2.31 -10.41 1.72
C ILE A 120 -0.89 -9.85 1.91
N VAL A 121 -0.66 -8.57 1.58
CA VAL A 121 0.66 -7.93 1.76
C VAL A 121 1.07 -7.92 3.22
N LEU A 122 0.15 -7.63 4.15
CA LEU A 122 0.42 -7.66 5.58
C LEU A 122 0.81 -9.07 6.05
N VAL A 123 0.04 -10.10 5.65
CA VAL A 123 0.31 -11.50 6.00
C VAL A 123 1.65 -11.96 5.43
N LEU A 124 1.94 -11.64 4.16
CA LEU A 124 3.22 -11.98 3.53
C LEU A 124 4.39 -11.27 4.23
N THR A 125 4.23 -9.99 4.56
CA THR A 125 5.27 -9.22 5.27
C THR A 125 5.53 -9.80 6.66
N VAL A 126 4.48 -10.09 7.43
CA VAL A 126 4.61 -10.73 8.76
C VAL A 126 5.26 -12.11 8.66
N CYS A 127 4.88 -12.91 7.67
CA CYS A 127 5.47 -14.22 7.43
C CYS A 127 6.98 -14.12 7.12
N VAL A 128 7.37 -13.21 6.24
CA VAL A 128 8.79 -12.94 5.92
C VAL A 128 9.55 -12.46 7.17
N CYS A 129 8.97 -11.55 7.97
CA CYS A 129 9.58 -11.11 9.23
C CYS A 129 9.80 -12.27 10.20
N ILE A 130 8.84 -13.19 10.34
CA ILE A 130 8.98 -14.38 11.19
C ILE A 130 10.13 -15.25 10.69
N LEU A 131 10.23 -15.51 9.38
CA LEU A 131 11.32 -16.31 8.80
C LEU A 131 12.69 -15.68 9.02
N LEU A 132 12.80 -14.34 8.93
CA LEU A 132 14.05 -13.63 9.22
C LEU A 132 14.43 -13.71 10.69
N ILE A 133 13.46 -13.57 11.60
CA ILE A 133 13.69 -13.67 13.06
C ILE A 133 14.12 -15.09 13.43
N THR A 134 13.44 -16.12 12.92
CA THR A 134 13.80 -17.51 13.21
C THR A 134 15.18 -17.84 12.67
N LEU A 135 15.50 -17.39 11.45
CA LEU A 135 16.84 -17.55 10.88
C LEU A 135 17.92 -16.86 11.72
N TYR A 136 17.67 -15.62 12.16
CA TYR A 136 18.59 -14.89 13.03
C TYR A 136 18.83 -15.63 14.35
N LEU A 137 17.77 -16.13 15.00
CA LEU A 137 17.90 -16.89 16.25
C LEU A 137 18.69 -18.19 16.05
N VAL A 138 18.48 -18.90 14.94
CA VAL A 138 19.26 -20.11 14.60
C VAL A 138 20.73 -19.77 14.41
N LEU A 139 21.06 -18.71 13.67
CA LEU A 139 22.44 -18.27 13.49
C LEU A 139 23.10 -17.87 14.80
N VAL A 140 22.40 -17.13 15.66
CA VAL A 140 22.89 -16.74 16.98
C VAL A 140 23.11 -17.97 17.87
N TYR A 141 22.17 -18.92 17.86
CA TYR A 141 22.31 -20.16 18.63
C TYR A 141 23.49 -20.99 18.14
N ASP A 142 23.65 -21.16 16.84
CA ASP A 142 24.76 -21.91 16.23
C ASP A 142 26.12 -21.26 16.57
N VAL A 143 26.23 -19.93 16.45
CA VAL A 143 27.44 -19.18 16.82
C VAL A 143 27.76 -19.31 18.32
N ILE A 144 26.77 -19.16 19.20
CA ILE A 144 26.96 -19.29 20.65
C ILE A 144 27.33 -20.72 21.03
N PHE A 145 26.63 -21.72 20.48
CA PHE A 145 26.89 -23.14 20.74
C PHE A 145 28.28 -23.56 20.27
N ASN A 146 28.69 -23.12 19.08
CA ASN A 146 30.05 -23.32 18.58
C ASN A 146 31.10 -22.61 19.45
N ALA A 147 30.82 -21.39 19.94
CA ALA A 147 31.73 -20.67 20.82
C ALA A 147 31.91 -21.33 22.20
N VAL A 148 30.84 -21.90 22.77
CA VAL A 148 30.89 -22.62 24.06
C VAL A 148 31.55 -24.00 23.92
N SER A 149 31.26 -24.72 22.84
CA SER A 149 31.83 -26.06 22.60
C SER A 149 33.33 -26.04 22.31
N PHE A 150 33.87 -24.91 21.86
CA PHE A 150 35.30 -24.75 21.55
C PHE A 150 36.14 -24.22 22.72
N GLN A 151 35.58 -24.11 23.93
CA GLN A 151 36.42 -23.89 25.12
C GLN A 151 37.27 -25.15 25.37
N PRO A 152 38.60 -25.09 25.23
CA PRO A 152 39.45 -26.21 25.61
C PRO A 152 39.27 -26.43 27.11
N VAL A 153 38.79 -27.62 27.47
CA VAL A 153 38.86 -28.10 28.86
C VAL A 153 40.32 -27.91 29.29
N PRO A 154 40.63 -27.12 30.34
CA PRO A 154 42.01 -26.94 30.76
C PRO A 154 42.55 -28.30 31.19
N SER A 155 43.35 -28.89 30.31
CA SER A 155 44.09 -30.13 30.51
C SER A 155 45.23 -29.88 31.49
N CYS A 156 44.91 -29.71 32.77
CA CYS A 156 45.90 -29.51 33.83
C CYS A 156 45.44 -30.15 35.14
N ILE A 157 45.36 -31.48 35.20
CA ILE A 157 45.71 -32.22 36.43
C ILE A 157 46.46 -33.50 36.03
N PHE A 158 47.76 -33.34 35.78
CA PHE A 158 48.73 -34.43 35.93
C PHE A 158 49.89 -33.88 36.77
N ILE A 159 49.66 -33.75 38.07
CA ILE A 159 50.75 -33.61 39.05
C ILE A 159 50.94 -34.99 39.66
N SER A 160 52.00 -35.65 39.20
CA SER A 160 52.61 -36.80 39.84
C SER A 160 53.11 -36.38 41.22
N ILE A 161 52.59 -37.01 42.29
CA ILE A 161 53.22 -36.98 43.60
C ILE A 161 53.57 -38.43 43.95
N TYR A 162 54.85 -38.57 44.27
CA TYR A 162 55.60 -39.72 44.75
C TYR A 162 54.92 -40.46 45.91
#